data_AF-A0A9W9SR67-F1
#
_entry.id   AF-A0A9W9SR67-F1
#
_cell.length_a   1.000
_cell.length_b   1.000
_cell.length_c   1.000
_cell.angle_alpha   90.00
_cell.angle_beta   90.00
_cell.angle_gamma   90.00
#
_symmetry.space_group_name_H-M   'P 1'
#
loop_
_entity.id
_entity.type
_entity.pdbx_description
1 polymer ?
#
loop_
_entity_poly.entity_id
_entity_poly.type
_entity_poly.pdbx_seq_one_letter_code
_entity_poly.pdbx_strand_id
1 'polypeptide(L)'
;MASSRQPYVPPIPITTPDTSPATSTPARRYGRIQDSGAIRQRWLEDPTDSTCKIQPSTLTVDDLITAHWCIRTIKGNIPFQVSHNAFALGYADEAIYNETLAQSYAKGNFGAAGCENVYDIVVGKGLVIAEGIFRIDGPQFSQIARAHMQEIADPQSLRHFYVCDIVNIHTRNFVQNVLYSPRNGLTWPPVCRDPRIWEYNTPEYQGLLGTRIGKCAVYLVLEIFPRGTYYIARILTWDQSASLEIRFDIEPIPISVSVD
;
A
#
# COMPACT_ATOMS: atom_id res chain seq x y z
N MET A 1 38.32 -13.91 -28.91
CA MET A 1 37.17 -13.01 -28.66
C MET A 1 37.15 -12.69 -27.18
N ALA A 2 37.28 -11.41 -26.83
CA ALA A 2 37.49 -10.94 -25.47
C ALA A 2 36.21 -11.05 -24.63
N SER A 3 36.32 -11.62 -23.42
CA SER A 3 35.26 -11.64 -22.42
C SER A 3 35.25 -10.31 -21.67
N SER A 4 34.23 -9.48 -21.93
CA SER A 4 33.98 -8.25 -21.20
C SER A 4 33.39 -8.57 -19.83
N ARG A 5 34.21 -8.54 -18.78
CA ARG A 5 33.71 -8.53 -17.39
C ARG A 5 33.05 -7.18 -17.13
N GLN A 6 31.74 -7.18 -16.84
CA GLN A 6 31.09 -6.01 -16.27
C GLN A 6 31.70 -5.74 -14.88
N PRO A 7 31.98 -4.47 -14.51
CA PRO A 7 32.44 -4.14 -13.18
C PRO A 7 31.31 -4.35 -12.17
N TYR A 8 31.61 -5.12 -11.12
CA TYR A 8 30.77 -5.30 -9.95
C TYR A 8 30.56 -3.96 -9.27
N VAL A 9 29.31 -3.47 -9.27
CA VAL A 9 28.89 -2.33 -8.46
C VAL A 9 28.41 -2.91 -7.12
N PRO A 10 29.09 -2.62 -5.99
CA PRO A 10 28.63 -3.10 -4.70
C PRO A 10 27.25 -2.49 -4.38
N PRO A 11 26.36 -3.24 -3.71
CA PRO A 11 25.07 -2.71 -3.30
C PRO A 11 25.25 -1.50 -2.38
N ILE A 12 24.51 -0.43 -2.67
CA ILE A 12 24.43 0.75 -1.82
C ILE A 12 23.99 0.28 -0.42
N PRO A 13 24.69 0.66 0.66
CA PRO A 13 24.24 0.33 2.01
C PRO A 13 22.86 0.94 2.21
N ILE A 14 21.88 0.10 2.51
CA ILE A 14 20.59 0.53 3.05
C ILE A 14 20.91 1.03 4.46
N THR A 15 21.23 2.32 4.58
CA THR A 15 21.20 3.00 5.88
C THR A 15 19.75 2.99 6.34
N THR A 16 19.42 2.04 7.22
CA THR A 16 18.21 2.06 8.04
C THR A 16 18.23 3.39 8.80
N PRO A 17 17.21 4.25 8.68
CA PRO A 17 17.11 5.40 9.54
C PRO A 17 16.90 4.87 10.96
N ASP A 18 17.84 5.17 11.85
CA ASP A 18 17.78 4.89 13.30
C ASP A 18 16.77 5.84 14.00
N THR A 19 15.71 6.21 13.28
CA THR A 19 14.78 7.24 13.68
C THR A 19 13.69 6.60 14.52
N SER A 20 13.84 6.70 15.84
CA SER A 20 12.76 6.57 16.82
C SER A 20 11.45 7.20 16.29
N PRO A 21 10.26 6.58 16.50
CA PRO A 21 8.99 7.18 16.10
C PRO A 21 8.94 8.63 16.60
N ALA A 22 8.75 9.53 15.64
CA ALA A 22 9.16 10.92 15.76
C ALA A 22 8.44 11.62 16.92
N THR A 23 9.23 12.19 17.84
CA THR A 23 8.75 12.94 19.01
C THR A 23 8.14 14.30 18.66
N SER A 24 8.18 14.71 17.38
CA SER A 24 7.71 16.02 16.92
C SER A 24 6.43 15.92 16.07
N THR A 25 5.44 16.75 16.41
CA THR A 25 4.20 16.89 15.64
C THR A 25 4.49 17.64 14.33
N PRO A 26 4.17 17.06 13.15
CA PRO A 26 4.43 17.73 11.88
C PRO A 26 3.61 19.00 11.68
N ALA A 27 4.16 19.95 10.92
CA ALA A 27 3.45 21.19 10.57
C ALA A 27 2.13 20.89 9.84
N ARG A 28 1.04 21.54 10.26
CA ARG A 28 -0.28 21.32 9.68
C ARG A 28 -0.44 22.08 8.35
N ARG A 29 -0.11 21.44 7.24
CA ARG A 29 -0.13 22.02 5.88
C ARG A 29 -1.37 21.66 5.06
N TYR A 30 -1.97 20.49 5.29
CA TYR A 30 -3.04 19.97 4.42
C TYR A 30 -4.40 19.84 5.12
N GLY A 31 -4.54 20.37 6.33
CA GLY A 31 -5.82 20.40 7.06
C GLY A 31 -6.36 19.00 7.36
N ARG A 32 -7.67 18.80 7.12
CA ARG A 32 -8.38 17.57 7.55
C ARG A 32 -7.81 16.27 6.98
N ILE A 33 -7.24 16.30 5.77
CA ILE A 33 -6.66 15.09 5.18
C ILE A 33 -5.42 14.66 5.96
N GLN A 34 -4.55 15.61 6.31
CA GLN A 34 -3.39 15.37 7.16
C GLN A 34 -3.82 14.94 8.57
N ASP A 35 -4.81 15.62 9.17
CA ASP A 35 -5.32 15.26 10.50
C ASP A 35 -5.81 13.80 10.54
N SER A 36 -6.51 13.37 9.47
CA SER A 36 -7.00 11.99 9.33
C SER A 36 -5.87 10.99 9.15
N GLY A 37 -4.80 11.36 8.44
CA GLY A 37 -3.64 10.49 8.28
C GLY A 37 -2.77 10.41 9.53
N ALA A 38 -2.66 11.49 10.31
CA ALA A 38 -1.98 11.48 11.61
C ALA A 38 -2.67 10.53 12.60
N ILE A 39 -4.02 10.50 12.61
CA ILE A 39 -4.79 9.51 13.39
C ILE A 39 -4.44 8.08 12.95
N ARG A 40 -4.38 7.84 11.63
CA ARG A 40 -4.07 6.51 11.08
C ARG A 40 -2.64 6.06 11.32
N GLN A 41 -1.69 6.99 11.25
CA GLN A 41 -0.30 6.75 11.62
C GLN A 41 -0.23 6.30 13.09
N ARG A 42 -0.90 7.02 14.00
CA ARG A 42 -0.99 6.63 15.42
C ARG A 42 -1.61 5.25 15.63
N TRP A 43 -2.62 4.87 14.84
CA TRP A 43 -3.23 3.54 14.95
C TRP A 43 -2.24 2.40 14.70
N LEU A 44 -1.26 2.60 13.81
CA LEU A 44 -0.20 1.63 13.53
C LEU A 44 0.78 1.51 14.69
N GLU A 45 1.13 2.65 15.30
CA GLU A 45 2.20 2.76 16.30
C GLU A 45 1.77 2.47 17.72
N ASP A 46 0.61 2.96 18.12
CA ASP A 46 0.11 2.85 19.49
C ASP A 46 -0.87 1.68 19.57
N PRO A 47 -0.51 0.54 20.20
CA PRO A 47 -1.43 -0.57 20.39
C PRO A 47 -2.60 -0.24 21.32
N THR A 48 -2.48 0.80 22.14
CA THR A 48 -3.45 1.18 23.17
C THR A 48 -4.47 2.23 22.70
N ASP A 49 -4.25 2.85 21.53
CA ASP A 49 -5.17 3.90 21.05
C ASP A 49 -6.57 3.30 20.80
N SER A 50 -7.52 3.73 21.64
CA SER A 50 -8.91 3.25 21.68
C SER A 50 -9.78 3.78 20.53
N THR A 51 -9.29 4.74 19.76
CA THR A 51 -9.98 5.30 18.59
C THR A 51 -9.87 4.39 17.37
N CYS A 52 -8.87 3.50 17.32
CA CYS A 52 -8.76 2.48 16.28
C CYS A 52 -9.84 1.42 16.46
N LYS A 53 -10.71 1.26 15.46
CA LYS A 53 -11.78 0.26 15.43
C LYS A 53 -11.49 -0.91 14.48
N ILE A 54 -10.33 -0.92 13.86
CA ILE A 54 -9.92 -1.99 12.96
C ILE A 54 -9.44 -3.17 13.80
N GLN A 55 -9.97 -4.35 13.51
CA GLN A 55 -9.65 -5.60 14.17
C GLN A 55 -9.20 -6.59 13.11
N PRO A 56 -8.23 -7.48 13.41
CA PRO A 56 -7.85 -8.54 12.49
C PRO A 56 -9.07 -9.39 12.10
N SER A 57 -9.28 -9.53 10.81
CA SER A 57 -10.33 -10.35 10.21
C SER A 57 -9.88 -11.81 10.13
N THR A 58 -10.81 -12.73 10.35
CA THR A 58 -10.60 -14.17 10.11
C THR A 58 -11.07 -14.61 8.72
N LEU A 59 -11.53 -13.68 7.87
CA LEU A 59 -12.07 -13.96 6.54
C LEU A 59 -11.08 -14.75 5.68
N THR A 60 -11.51 -15.88 5.14
CA THR A 60 -10.74 -16.73 4.22
C THR A 60 -11.30 -16.66 2.79
N VAL A 61 -10.56 -17.24 1.84
CA VAL A 61 -11.06 -17.41 0.45
C VAL A 61 -12.27 -18.36 0.42
N ASP A 62 -12.29 -19.40 1.26
CA ASP A 62 -13.43 -20.31 1.38
C ASP A 62 -14.70 -19.60 1.89
N ASP A 63 -14.56 -18.66 2.82
CA ASP A 63 -15.68 -17.82 3.28
C ASP A 63 -16.26 -16.97 2.15
N LEU A 64 -15.38 -16.42 1.28
CA LEU A 64 -15.80 -15.65 0.11
C LEU A 64 -16.55 -16.53 -0.89
N ILE A 65 -16.03 -17.73 -1.19
CA ILE A 65 -16.70 -18.70 -2.08
C ILE A 65 -18.06 -19.09 -1.51
N THR A 66 -18.13 -19.35 -0.20
CA THR A 66 -19.39 -19.66 0.52
C THR A 66 -20.38 -18.50 0.45
N ALA A 67 -19.88 -17.26 0.49
CA ALA A 67 -20.68 -16.05 0.30
C ALA A 67 -21.01 -15.73 -1.17
N HIS A 68 -20.74 -16.65 -2.09
CA HIS A 68 -20.97 -16.54 -3.54
C HIS A 68 -20.13 -15.47 -4.25
N TRP A 69 -18.92 -15.21 -3.78
CA TRP A 69 -17.93 -14.47 -4.57
C TRP A 69 -17.43 -15.34 -5.72
N CYS A 70 -17.34 -14.77 -6.92
CA CYS A 70 -16.63 -15.37 -8.03
C CYS A 70 -15.13 -15.06 -7.86
N ILE A 71 -14.31 -16.08 -7.72
CA ILE A 71 -12.86 -15.95 -7.55
C ILE A 71 -12.18 -16.66 -8.72
N ARG A 72 -11.36 -15.91 -9.46
CA ARG A 72 -10.53 -16.45 -10.53
C ARG A 72 -9.09 -16.08 -10.25
N THR A 73 -8.26 -17.10 -10.04
CA THR A 73 -6.83 -16.92 -9.80
C THR A 73 -6.04 -17.58 -10.91
N ILE A 74 -5.08 -16.85 -11.46
CA ILE A 74 -4.09 -17.35 -12.41
C ILE A 74 -2.68 -17.01 -11.91
N LYS A 75 -1.67 -17.62 -12.52
CA LYS A 75 -0.28 -17.21 -12.32
C LYS A 75 0.05 -16.07 -13.27
N GLY A 76 0.46 -14.94 -12.71
CA GLY A 76 0.73 -13.70 -13.44
C GLY A 76 2.11 -13.13 -13.14
N ASN A 77 2.57 -12.23 -14.01
CA ASN A 77 3.78 -11.44 -13.79
C ASN A 77 3.47 -10.21 -12.93
N ILE A 78 4.50 -9.53 -12.43
CA ILE A 78 4.31 -8.20 -11.86
C ILE A 78 3.88 -7.21 -12.97
N PRO A 79 2.86 -6.36 -12.75
CA PRO A 79 2.35 -5.43 -13.76
C PRO A 79 3.43 -4.45 -14.23
N PHE A 80 3.43 -4.14 -15.52
CA PHE A 80 4.48 -3.30 -16.13
C PHE A 80 4.60 -1.93 -15.48
N GLN A 81 3.51 -1.41 -14.88
CA GLN A 81 3.45 -0.10 -14.23
C GLN A 81 4.40 -0.01 -13.03
N VAL A 82 4.61 -1.13 -12.36
CA VAL A 82 5.35 -1.22 -11.08
C VAL A 82 6.53 -2.18 -11.14
N SER A 83 6.67 -2.95 -12.22
CA SER A 83 7.66 -4.02 -12.37
C SER A 83 9.09 -3.55 -12.17
N HIS A 84 9.50 -2.45 -12.80
CA HIS A 84 10.86 -1.89 -12.63
C HIS A 84 11.20 -1.63 -11.15
N ASN A 85 10.25 -1.05 -10.41
CA ASN A 85 10.42 -0.76 -8.98
C ASN A 85 10.41 -2.03 -8.12
N ALA A 86 9.57 -3.00 -8.45
CA ALA A 86 9.51 -4.26 -7.73
C ALA A 86 10.78 -5.10 -7.95
N PHE A 87 11.29 -5.17 -9.18
CA PHE A 87 12.52 -5.91 -9.49
C PHE A 87 13.74 -5.30 -8.80
N ALA A 88 13.80 -3.97 -8.68
CA ALA A 88 14.84 -3.29 -7.91
C ALA A 88 14.84 -3.67 -6.41
N LEU A 89 13.69 -4.13 -5.88
CA LEU A 89 13.54 -4.63 -4.51
C LEU A 89 13.77 -6.15 -4.40
N GLY A 90 14.14 -6.82 -5.50
CA GLY A 90 14.47 -8.24 -5.54
C GLY A 90 13.30 -9.18 -5.79
N TYR A 91 12.14 -8.67 -6.18
CA TYR A 91 11.05 -9.53 -6.66
C TYR A 91 11.40 -10.15 -8.02
N ALA A 92 11.01 -11.40 -8.23
CA ALA A 92 11.31 -12.14 -9.46
C ALA A 92 10.51 -11.61 -10.66
N ASP A 93 11.17 -11.54 -11.81
CA ASP A 93 10.57 -11.30 -13.12
C ASP A 93 10.09 -12.62 -13.74
N GLU A 94 9.12 -13.24 -13.04
CA GLU A 94 8.55 -14.53 -13.42
C GLU A 94 7.05 -14.56 -13.12
N ALA A 95 6.31 -15.38 -13.87
CA ALA A 95 4.88 -15.57 -13.68
C ALA A 95 4.57 -16.51 -12.48
N ILE A 96 4.98 -16.12 -11.28
CA ILE A 96 4.85 -16.93 -10.06
C ILE A 96 3.82 -16.38 -9.07
N TYR A 97 3.35 -15.14 -9.29
CA TYR A 97 2.41 -14.43 -8.42
C TYR A 97 0.98 -14.88 -8.68
N ASN A 98 0.13 -14.86 -7.65
CA ASN A 98 -1.30 -15.09 -7.83
C ASN A 98 -1.96 -13.78 -8.27
N GLU A 99 -2.32 -13.69 -9.53
CA GLU A 99 -3.21 -12.66 -10.06
C GLU A 99 -4.64 -13.13 -9.87
N THR A 100 -5.41 -12.40 -9.09
CA THR A 100 -6.75 -12.80 -8.65
C THR A 100 -7.77 -11.71 -8.88
N LEU A 101 -8.80 -12.07 -9.63
CA LEU A 101 -10.03 -11.32 -9.78
C LEU A 101 -11.09 -11.90 -8.84
N ALA A 102 -11.50 -11.12 -7.84
CA ALA A 102 -12.58 -11.45 -6.91
C ALA A 102 -13.78 -10.50 -7.13
N GLN A 103 -14.93 -11.07 -7.48
CA GLN A 103 -16.13 -10.32 -7.83
C GLN A 103 -17.36 -10.79 -7.05
N SER A 104 -18.24 -9.86 -6.73
CA SER A 104 -19.59 -10.15 -6.24
C SER A 104 -20.56 -9.07 -6.69
N TYR A 105 -21.85 -9.30 -6.52
CA TYR A 105 -22.88 -8.29 -6.79
C TYR A 105 -23.43 -7.76 -5.47
N ALA A 106 -23.49 -6.43 -5.35
CA ALA A 106 -23.97 -5.77 -4.17
C ALA A 106 -25.45 -6.10 -3.90
N LYS A 107 -25.78 -6.31 -2.62
CA LYS A 107 -27.12 -6.68 -2.14
C LYS A 107 -27.91 -5.48 -1.59
N GLY A 108 -27.33 -4.27 -1.64
CA GLY A 108 -27.85 -3.05 -1.02
C GLY A 108 -29.17 -2.52 -1.61
N ASN A 109 -29.59 -1.34 -1.12
CA ASN A 109 -30.85 -0.68 -1.51
C ASN A 109 -30.93 -0.35 -3.02
N PHE A 110 -32.15 -0.05 -3.49
CA PHE A 110 -32.43 0.36 -4.87
C PHE A 110 -31.44 1.40 -5.39
N GLY A 111 -30.77 1.10 -6.51
CA GLY A 111 -29.73 1.91 -7.14
C GLY A 111 -28.31 1.36 -7.01
N ALA A 112 -28.04 0.53 -6.01
CA ALA A 112 -26.75 -0.16 -5.82
C ALA A 112 -26.86 -1.69 -5.96
N ALA A 113 -28.07 -2.24 -5.84
CA ALA A 113 -28.33 -3.67 -6.06
C ALA A 113 -27.89 -4.10 -7.46
N GLY A 114 -27.11 -5.19 -7.55
CA GLY A 114 -26.64 -5.72 -8.83
C GLY A 114 -25.45 -4.97 -9.42
N CYS A 115 -24.94 -3.92 -8.78
CA CYS A 115 -23.64 -3.36 -9.15
C CYS A 115 -22.52 -4.28 -8.65
N GLU A 116 -21.43 -4.39 -9.42
CA GLU A 116 -20.31 -5.26 -9.08
C GLU A 116 -19.45 -4.68 -7.95
N ASN A 117 -19.00 -5.51 -7.04
CA ASN A 117 -17.79 -5.29 -6.26
C ASN A 117 -16.66 -6.02 -7.01
N VAL A 118 -15.50 -5.38 -7.15
CA VAL A 118 -14.36 -5.92 -7.89
C VAL A 118 -13.08 -5.66 -7.12
N TYR A 119 -12.31 -6.72 -6.91
CA TYR A 119 -10.92 -6.67 -6.49
C TYR A 119 -10.07 -7.39 -7.52
N ASP A 120 -9.15 -6.65 -8.10
CA ASP A 120 -8.14 -7.18 -9.00
C ASP A 120 -6.77 -6.98 -8.35
N ILE A 121 -6.17 -8.07 -7.91
CA ILE A 121 -4.98 -8.06 -7.05
C ILE A 121 -3.95 -9.07 -7.52
N VAL A 122 -2.68 -8.70 -7.43
CA VAL A 122 -1.54 -9.61 -7.56
C VAL A 122 -0.91 -9.79 -6.19
N VAL A 123 -0.73 -11.05 -5.77
CA VAL A 123 -0.19 -11.39 -4.45
C VAL A 123 0.99 -12.34 -4.57
N GLY A 124 2.02 -12.08 -3.77
CA GLY A 124 3.20 -12.93 -3.62
C GLY A 124 3.76 -12.86 -2.20
N LYS A 125 4.79 -13.65 -1.92
CA LYS A 125 5.49 -13.57 -0.63
C LYS A 125 6.04 -12.15 -0.44
N GLY A 126 5.54 -11.47 0.59
CA GLY A 126 5.91 -10.10 0.90
C GLY A 126 5.35 -9.01 0.00
N LEU A 127 4.46 -9.32 -0.95
CA LEU A 127 3.99 -8.38 -1.97
C LEU A 127 2.49 -8.45 -2.15
N VAL A 128 1.84 -7.28 -2.15
CA VAL A 128 0.48 -7.09 -2.63
C VAL A 128 0.49 -5.95 -3.64
N ILE A 129 -0.17 -6.14 -4.78
CA ILE A 129 -0.40 -5.11 -5.79
C ILE A 129 -1.90 -5.08 -6.04
N ALA A 130 -2.51 -3.89 -5.98
CA ALA A 130 -3.89 -3.70 -6.33
C ALA A 130 -4.00 -2.99 -7.68
N GLU A 131 -4.60 -3.65 -8.66
CA GLU A 131 -4.90 -3.08 -9.98
C GLU A 131 -6.34 -2.54 -10.03
N GLY A 132 -7.24 -3.15 -9.27
CA GLY A 132 -8.64 -2.76 -9.19
C GLY A 132 -9.18 -2.84 -7.78
N ILE A 133 -9.74 -1.74 -7.27
CA ILE A 133 -10.45 -1.71 -5.98
C ILE A 133 -11.77 -0.97 -6.16
N PHE A 134 -12.85 -1.72 -6.33
CA PHE A 134 -14.20 -1.17 -6.39
C PHE A 134 -15.12 -1.89 -5.40
N ARG A 135 -15.71 -1.11 -4.49
CA ARG A 135 -16.54 -1.64 -3.42
C ARG A 135 -17.74 -0.76 -3.14
N ILE A 136 -18.91 -1.39 -3.13
CA ILE A 136 -20.19 -0.86 -2.70
C ILE A 136 -20.53 -1.41 -1.32
N ASP A 137 -20.47 -2.73 -1.15
CA ASP A 137 -20.71 -3.45 0.11
C ASP A 137 -19.71 -4.62 0.31
N GLY A 138 -19.93 -5.44 1.34
CA GLY A 138 -19.08 -6.60 1.62
C GLY A 138 -17.77 -6.30 2.37
N PRO A 139 -16.79 -7.23 2.33
CA PRO A 139 -15.51 -7.10 3.02
C PRO A 139 -14.68 -5.90 2.55
N GLN A 140 -13.75 -5.41 3.37
CA GLN A 140 -12.82 -4.35 2.94
C GLN A 140 -11.70 -4.93 2.07
N PHE A 141 -11.07 -4.10 1.23
CA PHE A 141 -9.89 -4.48 0.45
C PHE A 141 -8.82 -5.19 1.30
N SER A 142 -8.54 -4.65 2.50
CA SER A 142 -7.54 -5.21 3.41
C SER A 142 -7.84 -6.65 3.82
N GLN A 143 -9.11 -7.00 3.97
CA GLN A 143 -9.56 -8.34 4.33
C GLN A 143 -9.46 -9.30 3.14
N ILE A 144 -9.82 -8.83 1.94
CA ILE A 144 -9.67 -9.59 0.68
C ILE A 144 -8.20 -9.89 0.40
N ALA A 145 -7.34 -8.86 0.45
CA ALA A 145 -5.91 -9.01 0.20
C ALA A 145 -5.25 -9.96 1.22
N ARG A 146 -5.59 -9.84 2.52
CA ARG A 146 -5.10 -10.75 3.56
C ARG A 146 -5.53 -12.21 3.28
N ALA A 147 -6.79 -12.44 2.94
CA ALA A 147 -7.32 -13.77 2.63
C ALA A 147 -6.56 -14.42 1.46
N HIS A 148 -6.37 -13.70 0.36
CA HIS A 148 -5.62 -14.22 -0.80
C HIS A 148 -4.13 -14.41 -0.52
N MET A 149 -3.53 -13.56 0.32
CA MET A 149 -2.13 -13.73 0.73
C MET A 149 -1.93 -15.01 1.55
N GLN A 150 -2.87 -15.30 2.45
CA GLN A 150 -2.84 -16.49 3.31
C GLN A 150 -2.85 -17.80 2.52
N GLU A 151 -3.41 -17.83 1.30
CA GLU A 151 -3.42 -19.01 0.43
C GLU A 151 -2.03 -19.42 -0.08
N ILE A 152 -1.07 -18.49 -0.09
CA ILE A 152 0.25 -18.72 -0.73
C ILE A 152 1.45 -18.43 0.16
N ALA A 153 1.27 -17.63 1.22
CA ALA A 153 2.34 -17.25 2.12
C ALA A 153 1.77 -16.85 3.49
N ASP A 154 2.64 -16.79 4.49
CA ASP A 154 2.30 -16.10 5.73
C ASP A 154 1.99 -14.62 5.42
N PRO A 155 0.79 -14.09 5.75
CA PRO A 155 0.46 -12.68 5.56
C PRO A 155 1.48 -11.74 6.21
N GLN A 156 2.09 -12.11 7.35
CA GLN A 156 3.11 -11.29 8.02
C GLN A 156 4.42 -11.18 7.24
N SER A 157 4.57 -11.91 6.13
CA SER A 157 5.66 -11.68 5.20
C SER A 157 5.56 -10.34 4.45
N LEU A 158 4.40 -9.66 4.44
CA LEU A 158 4.17 -8.41 3.71
C LEU A 158 5.25 -7.35 3.97
N ARG A 159 5.84 -6.81 2.90
CA ARG A 159 6.82 -5.72 2.94
C ARG A 159 6.45 -4.57 2.01
N HIS A 160 5.81 -4.85 0.87
CA HIS A 160 5.46 -3.82 -0.09
C HIS A 160 4.00 -3.95 -0.53
N PHE A 161 3.30 -2.83 -0.52
CA PHE A 161 1.96 -2.72 -1.08
C PHE A 161 1.94 -1.66 -2.18
N TYR A 162 1.53 -2.07 -3.38
CA TYR A 162 1.40 -1.20 -4.55
C TYR A 162 -0.07 -0.98 -4.89
N VAL A 163 -0.39 0.21 -5.38
CA VAL A 163 -1.66 0.47 -6.06
C VAL A 163 -1.37 1.06 -7.42
N CYS A 164 -1.87 0.35 -8.44
CA CYS A 164 -1.70 0.72 -9.83
C CYS A 164 -2.83 1.64 -10.30
N ASP A 165 -2.55 2.44 -11.32
CA ASP A 165 -3.52 3.20 -12.12
C ASP A 165 -4.60 3.93 -11.29
N ILE A 166 -4.17 4.81 -10.38
CA ILE A 166 -5.08 5.41 -9.40
C ILE A 166 -6.07 6.37 -10.06
N VAL A 167 -7.27 5.87 -10.33
CA VAL A 167 -8.43 6.65 -10.81
C VAL A 167 -9.25 7.29 -9.69
N ASN A 168 -8.98 6.96 -8.42
CA ASN A 168 -9.71 7.53 -7.29
C ASN A 168 -9.51 9.05 -7.21
N ILE A 169 -10.54 9.82 -7.58
CA ILE A 169 -10.46 11.28 -7.75
C ILE A 169 -9.91 12.03 -6.52
N HIS A 170 -10.20 11.56 -5.31
CA HIS A 170 -9.74 12.22 -4.09
C HIS A 170 -8.23 12.01 -3.87
N THR A 171 -7.76 10.76 -4.04
CA THR A 171 -6.33 10.43 -3.92
C THR A 171 -5.55 11.09 -5.05
N ARG A 172 -6.04 10.94 -6.29
CA ARG A 172 -5.41 11.53 -7.48
C ARG A 172 -5.32 13.06 -7.39
N ASN A 173 -6.41 13.74 -7.02
CA ASN A 173 -6.38 15.20 -6.87
C ASN A 173 -5.40 15.64 -5.77
N PHE A 174 -5.39 14.96 -4.63
CA PHE A 174 -4.46 15.29 -3.56
C PHE A 174 -3.01 15.16 -4.02
N VAL A 175 -2.65 14.07 -4.70
CA VAL A 175 -1.28 13.90 -5.19
C VAL A 175 -0.97 14.92 -6.30
N GLN A 176 -1.73 14.91 -7.39
CA GLN A 176 -1.39 15.65 -8.60
C GLN A 176 -1.52 17.18 -8.44
N ASN A 177 -2.49 17.65 -7.67
CA ASN A 177 -2.80 19.09 -7.58
C ASN A 177 -2.38 19.73 -6.26
N VAL A 178 -2.19 18.94 -5.19
CA VAL A 178 -1.82 19.47 -3.86
C VAL A 178 -0.36 19.15 -3.52
N LEU A 179 0.05 17.88 -3.61
CA LEU A 179 1.44 17.49 -3.33
C LEU A 179 2.39 17.97 -4.44
N TYR A 180 2.07 17.68 -5.69
CA TYR A 180 2.86 18.10 -6.86
C TYR A 180 2.46 19.50 -7.32
N SER A 181 2.55 20.46 -6.41
CA SER A 181 2.19 21.86 -6.66
C SER A 181 3.39 22.80 -6.53
N PRO A 182 3.34 23.99 -7.16
CA PRO A 182 4.40 25.01 -7.01
C PRO A 182 4.66 25.41 -5.55
N ARG A 183 3.66 25.30 -4.67
CA ARG A 183 3.80 25.56 -3.22
C ARG A 183 4.77 24.58 -2.53
N ASN A 184 4.94 23.40 -3.10
CA ASN A 184 5.89 22.39 -2.61
C ASN A 184 7.13 22.30 -3.51
N GLY A 185 7.28 23.20 -4.48
CA GLY A 185 8.38 23.17 -5.45
C GLY A 185 8.31 21.98 -6.42
N LEU A 186 7.11 21.46 -6.68
CA LEU A 186 6.89 20.26 -7.49
C LEU A 186 5.86 20.52 -8.59
N THR A 187 5.88 19.68 -9.62
CA THR A 187 4.92 19.71 -10.74
C THR A 187 4.44 18.31 -11.05
N TRP A 188 3.19 18.19 -11.54
CA TRP A 188 2.67 16.96 -12.11
C TRP A 188 2.52 17.09 -13.63
N PRO A 189 2.96 16.11 -14.44
CA PRO A 189 3.74 14.93 -14.06
C PRO A 189 5.10 15.32 -13.45
N PRO A 190 5.70 14.46 -12.62
CA PRO A 190 7.03 14.71 -12.06
C PRO A 190 8.08 14.87 -13.18
N VAL A 191 9.00 15.82 -13.03
CA VAL A 191 10.10 16.03 -14.01
C VAL A 191 11.06 14.84 -14.01
N CYS A 192 11.33 14.28 -12.82
CA CYS A 192 12.12 13.07 -12.67
C CYS A 192 11.21 11.84 -12.73
N ARG A 193 11.64 10.80 -13.47
CA ARG A 193 10.90 9.53 -13.56
C ARG A 193 11.10 8.64 -12.34
N ASP A 194 12.11 8.93 -11.53
CA ASP A 194 12.33 8.18 -10.29
C ASP A 194 11.19 8.45 -9.30
N PRO A 195 10.76 7.43 -8.54
CA PRO A 195 9.74 7.63 -7.54
C PRO A 195 10.10 8.69 -6.51
N ARG A 196 9.15 9.57 -6.23
CA ARG A 196 9.29 10.53 -5.14
C ARG A 196 9.00 9.83 -3.82
N ILE A 197 9.96 9.90 -2.90
CA ILE A 197 9.81 9.38 -1.54
C ILE A 197 9.18 10.46 -0.65
N TRP A 198 8.15 10.06 0.08
CA TRP A 198 7.51 10.84 1.14
C TRP A 198 7.87 10.20 2.48
N GLU A 199 8.80 10.86 3.17
CA GLU A 199 9.38 10.36 4.41
C GLU A 199 8.34 10.28 5.53
N TYR A 200 8.52 9.27 6.38
CA TYR A 200 7.68 9.05 7.56
C TYR A 200 7.57 10.30 8.44
N ASN A 201 6.39 10.48 9.03
CA ASN A 201 6.04 11.61 9.89
C ASN A 201 6.30 13.01 9.27
N THR A 202 6.14 13.15 7.96
CA THR A 202 6.05 14.45 7.29
C THR A 202 4.58 14.86 7.07
N PRO A 203 4.29 16.16 6.87
CA PRO A 203 2.95 16.60 6.52
C PRO A 203 2.39 15.91 5.27
N GLU A 204 3.25 15.67 4.27
CA GLU A 204 2.91 15.04 3.00
C GLU A 204 2.58 13.56 3.18
N TYR A 205 3.41 12.84 3.96
CA TYR A 205 3.16 11.46 4.36
C TYR A 205 1.82 11.31 5.09
N GLN A 206 1.56 12.16 6.09
CA GLN A 206 0.27 12.16 6.79
C GLN A 206 -0.87 12.54 5.84
N GLY A 207 -0.66 13.47 4.91
CA GLY A 207 -1.63 13.76 3.86
C GLY A 207 -1.98 12.53 3.01
N LEU A 208 -0.97 11.74 2.61
CA LEU A 208 -1.14 10.52 1.83
C LEU A 208 -1.90 9.44 2.61
N LEU A 209 -1.55 9.19 3.87
CA LEU A 209 -2.32 8.31 4.75
C LEU A 209 -3.76 8.80 4.97
N GLY A 210 -3.98 10.11 4.82
CA GLY A 210 -5.28 10.76 4.84
C GLY A 210 -6.20 10.39 3.68
N THR A 211 -5.65 10.00 2.54
CA THR A 211 -6.38 9.66 1.31
C THR A 211 -7.15 8.33 1.42
N ARG A 212 -7.97 8.00 0.41
CA ARG A 212 -8.68 6.70 0.37
C ARG A 212 -7.70 5.53 0.18
N ILE A 213 -6.68 5.70 -0.66
CA ILE A 213 -5.66 4.66 -0.86
C ILE A 213 -4.75 4.50 0.36
N GLY A 214 -4.34 5.62 0.98
CA GLY A 214 -3.59 5.56 2.24
C GLY A 214 -4.38 4.88 3.36
N LYS A 215 -5.70 5.09 3.43
CA LYS A 215 -6.58 4.35 4.34
C LYS A 215 -6.55 2.83 4.06
N CYS A 216 -6.60 2.41 2.80
CA CYS A 216 -6.48 1.00 2.43
C CYS A 216 -5.15 0.40 2.89
N ALA A 217 -4.04 1.10 2.68
CA ALA A 217 -2.71 0.66 3.11
C ALA A 217 -2.63 0.49 4.63
N VAL A 218 -3.10 1.48 5.40
CA VAL A 218 -3.13 1.40 6.88
C VAL A 218 -3.98 0.23 7.33
N TYR A 219 -5.15 0.02 6.73
CA TYR A 219 -6.05 -1.06 7.13
C TYR A 219 -5.44 -2.42 6.79
N LEU A 220 -4.73 -2.53 5.67
CA LEU A 220 -3.99 -3.75 5.32
C LEU A 220 -2.93 -4.09 6.37
N VAL A 221 -2.14 -3.10 6.81
CA VAL A 221 -1.13 -3.32 7.87
C VAL A 221 -1.80 -3.73 9.18
N LEU A 222 -2.88 -3.06 9.60
CA LEU A 222 -3.63 -3.38 10.82
C LEU A 222 -4.33 -4.74 10.80
N GLU A 223 -4.66 -5.25 9.62
CA GLU A 223 -5.28 -6.57 9.42
C GLU A 223 -4.25 -7.71 9.45
N ILE A 224 -3.01 -7.43 9.06
CA ILE A 224 -1.93 -8.43 8.96
C ILE A 224 -1.09 -8.48 10.24
N PHE A 225 -0.77 -7.31 10.80
CA PHE A 225 0.19 -7.17 11.89
C PHE A 225 -0.50 -6.70 13.17
N PRO A 226 -0.11 -7.22 14.34
CA PRO A 226 -0.51 -6.62 15.61
C PRO A 226 -0.11 -5.14 15.66
N ARG A 227 -0.96 -4.31 16.26
CA ARG A 227 -0.65 -2.89 16.43
C ARG A 227 0.63 -2.70 17.24
N GLY A 228 1.39 -1.66 16.93
CA GLY A 228 2.66 -1.37 17.57
C GLY A 228 3.81 -2.29 17.14
N THR A 229 3.65 -3.11 16.10
CA THR A 229 4.71 -4.00 15.61
C THR A 229 5.25 -3.64 14.23
N TYR A 230 4.41 -3.10 13.34
CA TYR A 230 4.79 -2.68 11.99
C TYR A 230 4.18 -1.32 11.66
N TYR A 231 4.86 -0.59 10.79
CA TYR A 231 4.44 0.72 10.32
C TYR A 231 4.75 0.89 8.83
N ILE A 232 4.18 1.92 8.22
CA ILE A 232 4.50 2.31 6.85
C ILE A 232 5.71 3.26 6.94
N ALA A 233 6.91 2.77 6.64
CA ALA A 233 8.16 3.52 6.79
C ALA A 233 8.30 4.64 5.76
N ARG A 234 7.70 4.49 4.59
CA ARG A 234 7.72 5.49 3.51
C ARG A 234 6.63 5.21 2.50
N ILE A 235 6.24 6.26 1.80
CA ILE A 235 5.27 6.21 0.70
C ILE A 235 5.96 6.76 -0.53
N LEU A 236 5.83 6.08 -1.66
CA LEU A 236 6.41 6.53 -2.91
C LEU A 236 5.31 6.79 -3.93
N THR A 237 5.46 7.86 -4.70
CA THR A 237 4.56 8.19 -5.82
C THR A 237 5.35 8.47 -7.08
N TRP A 238 4.85 7.99 -8.22
CA TRP A 238 5.42 8.29 -9.54
C TRP A 238 4.34 8.34 -10.62
N ASP A 239 4.73 8.90 -11.76
CA ASP A 239 3.94 8.81 -12.98
C ASP A 239 4.47 7.65 -13.83
N GLN A 240 3.56 6.80 -14.30
CA GLN A 240 3.86 5.79 -15.30
C GLN A 240 2.79 5.84 -16.38
N SER A 241 3.21 6.16 -17.60
CA SER A 241 2.31 6.27 -18.76
C SER A 241 1.10 7.19 -18.51
N ALA A 242 1.33 8.36 -17.87
CA ALA A 242 0.29 9.32 -17.50
C ALA A 242 -0.68 8.84 -16.40
N SER A 243 -0.36 7.75 -15.70
CA SER A 243 -1.09 7.30 -14.52
C SER A 243 -0.28 7.45 -13.23
N LEU A 244 -1.02 7.66 -12.14
CA LEU A 244 -0.45 7.80 -10.80
C LEU A 244 -0.32 6.42 -10.16
N GLU A 245 0.90 6.07 -9.81
CA GLU A 245 1.25 4.85 -9.10
C GLU A 245 1.69 5.19 -7.67
N ILE A 246 1.35 4.33 -6.70
CA ILE A 246 1.77 4.49 -5.30
C ILE A 246 2.30 3.17 -4.74
N ARG A 247 3.39 3.26 -3.97
CA ARG A 247 3.95 2.17 -3.17
C ARG A 247 4.01 2.56 -1.70
N PHE A 248 3.72 1.61 -0.82
CA PHE A 248 3.87 1.70 0.62
C PHE A 248 4.90 0.66 1.06
N ASP A 249 5.96 1.12 1.73
CA ASP A 249 6.98 0.24 2.28
C ASP A 249 6.66 -0.01 3.75
N ILE A 250 6.58 -1.28 4.14
CA ILE A 250 6.12 -1.74 5.44
C ILE A 250 7.28 -2.42 6.16
N GLU A 251 7.63 -1.88 7.33
CA GLU A 251 8.78 -2.30 8.11
C GLU A 251 8.38 -2.56 9.57
N PRO A 252 9.08 -3.44 10.30
CA PRO A 252 8.91 -3.56 11.74
C PRO A 252 9.23 -2.23 12.43
N ILE A 253 8.49 -1.89 13.49
CA ILE A 253 8.85 -0.75 14.34
C ILE A 253 10.16 -1.07 15.06
N PRO A 254 11.17 -0.18 15.02
CA PRO A 254 12.41 -0.40 15.76
C PRO A 254 12.14 -0.57 17.25
N ILE A 255 12.60 -1.68 17.83
CA ILE A 255 12.57 -1.86 19.29
C ILE A 255 13.58 -0.87 19.87
N SER A 256 13.12 0.08 20.66
CA SER A 256 14.01 0.88 21.48
C SER A 256 14.67 -0.06 22.48
N VAL A 257 15.93 -0.41 22.26
CA VAL A 257 16.72 -1.13 23.26
C VAL A 257 16.92 -0.16 24.42
N SER A 258 16.14 -0.33 25.48
CA SER A 258 16.41 0.29 26.77
C SER A 258 17.79 -0.20 27.21
N VAL A 259 18.76 0.70 27.19
CA VAL A 259 20.05 0.49 27.85
C VAL A 259 19.76 0.59 29.34
N ASP A 260 19.78 -0.55 30.02
CA ASP A 260 19.78 -0.64 31.49
C ASP A 260 21.03 0.03 32.09
#